data_AF-A0A0M8VV58-F1
#
_entry.id   AF-A0A0M8VV58-F1
#
_cell.length_a   1.000
_cell.length_b   1.000
_cell.length_c   1.000
_cell.angle_alpha   90.00
_cell.angle_beta   90.00
_cell.angle_gamma   90.00
#
_symmetry.space_group_name_H-M   'P 1'
#
loop_
_entity.id
_entity.type
_entity.pdbx_description
1 polymer ?
#
loop_
_entity_poly.entity_id
_entity_poly.type
_entity_poly.pdbx_seq_one_letter_code
_entity_poly.pdbx_strand_id
1 'polypeptide(L)'
;MKKAAEVEHSEGEPRLSAYQQAMRKRLIAAPVVPAPEPWRPVALVPVGGLLGIGFASHPDSGHDLVMVVSHDGHGLFDAVTGEKIARERDPAPEDSTPDAVADLSCPGLGPVTGSRVHIAGLFGGGLHTTTEDGWSLEVVTPAWPNERVLLSRDGGLPHAGRHGERWWHVFHSYHSELRAVGFSPSGRTIAVATSSDVSLWARE
;
A
#
# COMPACT_ATOMS: atom_id res chain seq x y z
N MET A 1 24.35 36.46 38.90
CA MET A 1 23.29 35.47 38.62
C MET A 1 22.44 36.02 37.48
N LYS A 2 22.56 35.42 36.28
CA LYS A 2 21.74 35.77 35.11
C LYS A 2 20.37 35.13 35.30
N LYS A 3 19.31 35.94 35.26
CA LYS A 3 17.92 35.47 35.19
C LYS A 3 17.75 34.83 33.81
N ALA A 4 17.46 33.53 33.79
CA ALA A 4 17.18 32.80 32.56
C ALA A 4 15.97 33.44 31.87
N ALA A 5 16.12 33.74 30.58
CA ALA A 5 15.00 34.12 29.74
C ALA A 5 14.03 32.93 29.69
N GLU A 6 12.77 33.19 30.05
CA GLU A 6 11.66 32.33 29.66
C GLU A 6 11.66 32.26 28.14
N VAL A 7 11.89 31.06 27.62
CA VAL A 7 11.69 30.78 26.20
C VAL A 7 10.19 30.78 25.97
N GLU A 8 9.66 31.90 25.51
CA GLU A 8 8.29 32.01 24.99
C GLU A 8 8.05 30.89 23.97
N HIS A 9 7.25 29.90 24.34
CA HIS A 9 6.58 29.04 23.37
C HIS A 9 5.19 29.63 23.12
N SER A 10 4.90 29.99 21.87
CA SER A 10 3.62 29.73 21.19
C SER A 10 3.48 30.60 19.92
N GLU A 11 4.28 30.35 18.89
CA GLU A 11 3.76 30.50 17.54
C GLU A 11 2.80 29.33 17.33
N GLY A 12 1.50 29.60 17.49
CA GLY A 12 0.48 28.60 17.71
C GLY A 12 0.38 27.57 16.58
N GLU A 13 0.24 26.31 16.95
CA GLU A 13 -0.12 25.24 16.02
C GLU A 13 -1.32 25.69 15.14
N PRO A 14 -1.25 25.48 13.82
CA PRO A 14 -2.34 25.85 12.93
C PRO A 14 -3.62 25.13 13.37
N ARG A 15 -4.61 25.89 13.83
CA ARG A 15 -5.90 25.35 14.25
C ARG A 15 -6.59 24.75 13.03
N LEU A 16 -6.95 23.48 13.12
CA LEU A 16 -7.77 22.83 12.10
C LEU A 16 -9.10 23.58 11.93
N SER A 17 -9.49 23.84 10.69
CA SER A 17 -10.81 24.38 10.37
C SER A 17 -11.93 23.44 10.83
N ALA A 18 -13.15 23.95 10.99
CA ALA A 18 -14.31 23.12 11.36
C ALA A 18 -14.50 21.93 10.40
N TYR A 19 -14.25 22.14 9.10
CA TYR A 19 -14.27 21.08 8.09
C TYR A 19 -13.20 20.01 8.35
N GLN A 20 -11.94 20.42 8.57
CA GLN A 20 -10.84 19.49 8.87
C GLN A 20 -11.10 18.70 10.16
N GLN A 21 -11.62 19.33 11.20
CA GLN A 21 -11.98 18.66 12.46
C GLN A 21 -13.11 17.63 12.26
N ALA A 22 -14.16 18.01 11.52
CA ALA A 22 -15.27 17.12 11.20
C ALA A 22 -14.80 15.92 10.36
N MET A 23 -13.98 16.17 9.34
CA MET A 23 -13.40 15.13 8.49
C MET A 23 -12.51 14.17 9.29
N ARG A 24 -11.61 14.72 10.12
CA ARG A 24 -10.76 13.94 11.01
C ARG A 24 -11.57 13.06 11.94
N LYS A 25 -12.58 13.61 12.62
CA LYS A 25 -13.46 12.85 13.53
C LYS A 25 -14.18 11.73 12.79
N ARG A 26 -14.69 12.01 11.58
CA ARG A 26 -15.36 11.03 10.72
C ARG A 26 -14.44 9.88 10.33
N LEU A 27 -13.23 10.19 9.87
CA LEU A 27 -12.24 9.17 9.48
C LEU A 27 -11.78 8.33 10.67
N ILE A 28 -11.55 8.94 11.83
CA ILE A 28 -11.16 8.23 13.07
C ILE A 28 -12.26 7.26 13.51
N ALA A 29 -13.52 7.70 13.46
CA ALA A 29 -14.67 6.92 13.92
C ALA A 29 -15.06 5.78 12.97
N ALA A 30 -14.57 5.76 11.73
CA ALA A 30 -14.86 4.69 10.78
C ALA A 30 -14.09 3.40 11.14
N PRO A 31 -14.78 2.32 11.53
CA PRO A 31 -14.13 1.04 11.80
C PRO A 31 -13.59 0.43 10.51
N VAL A 32 -12.61 -0.48 10.62
CA VAL A 32 -12.23 -1.33 9.48
C VAL A 32 -13.40 -2.22 9.12
N VAL A 33 -13.71 -2.34 7.84
CA VAL A 33 -14.72 -3.25 7.29
C VAL A 33 -14.10 -4.07 6.16
N PRO A 34 -14.65 -5.25 5.85
CA PRO A 34 -14.23 -5.98 4.66
C PRO A 34 -14.35 -5.12 3.40
N ALA A 35 -13.47 -5.34 2.43
CA ALA A 35 -13.65 -4.78 1.10
C ALA A 35 -15.01 -5.25 0.54
N PRO A 36 -15.80 -4.35 -0.09
CA PRO A 36 -17.08 -4.70 -0.69
C PRO A 36 -16.88 -5.59 -1.92
N GLU A 37 -17.94 -6.26 -2.35
CA GLU A 37 -17.98 -6.88 -3.68
C GLU A 37 -17.59 -5.85 -4.77
N PRO A 38 -16.80 -6.25 -5.78
CA PRO A 38 -16.39 -7.63 -6.10
C PRO A 38 -15.10 -8.09 -5.42
N TRP A 39 -14.54 -7.32 -4.49
CA TRP A 39 -13.22 -7.60 -3.91
C TRP A 39 -13.27 -8.71 -2.87
N ARG A 40 -12.41 -9.71 -3.05
CA ARG A 40 -12.32 -10.88 -2.16
C ARG A 40 -10.91 -10.98 -1.58
N PRO A 41 -10.76 -11.24 -0.27
CA PRO A 41 -9.45 -11.45 0.32
C PRO A 41 -8.84 -12.73 -0.30
N VAL A 42 -7.59 -12.62 -0.75
CA VAL A 42 -6.84 -13.73 -1.38
C VAL A 42 -5.82 -14.27 -0.40
N ALA A 43 -4.96 -13.39 0.12
CA ALA A 43 -3.85 -13.80 0.97
C ALA A 43 -3.44 -12.70 1.95
N LEU A 44 -2.91 -13.15 3.08
CA LEU A 44 -2.08 -12.37 3.98
C LEU A 44 -0.72 -13.06 4.05
N VAL A 45 0.30 -12.45 3.46
CA VAL A 45 1.63 -13.03 3.30
C VAL A 45 2.59 -12.36 4.28
N PRO A 46 3.09 -13.06 5.31
CA PRO A 46 4.12 -12.52 6.18
C PRO A 46 5.45 -12.35 5.43
N VAL A 47 6.01 -11.14 5.46
CA VAL A 47 7.30 -10.79 4.86
C VAL A 47 8.03 -9.84 5.81
N GLY A 48 8.94 -10.40 6.63
CA GLY A 48 9.73 -9.60 7.55
C GLY A 48 10.67 -8.63 6.82
N GLY A 49 10.66 -7.36 7.23
CA GLY A 49 11.55 -6.35 6.65
C GLY A 49 11.23 -6.05 5.19
N LEU A 50 9.95 -6.09 4.81
CA LEU A 50 9.49 -5.80 3.46
C LEU A 50 9.87 -4.37 3.07
N LEU A 51 10.65 -4.22 2.00
CA LEU A 51 11.09 -2.96 1.43
C LEU A 51 10.03 -2.37 0.51
N GLY A 52 9.39 -3.20 -0.32
CA GLY A 52 8.37 -2.78 -1.26
C GLY A 52 7.80 -3.92 -2.08
N ILE A 53 6.83 -3.61 -2.93
CA ILE A 53 6.19 -4.56 -3.84
C ILE A 53 6.08 -3.98 -5.25
N GLY A 54 5.97 -4.87 -6.23
CA GLY A 54 5.69 -4.49 -7.62
C GLY A 54 4.83 -5.54 -8.30
N PHE A 55 4.10 -5.13 -9.32
CA PHE A 55 3.27 -6.03 -10.13
C PHE A 55 3.94 -6.40 -11.44
N ALA A 56 3.69 -7.62 -11.88
CA ALA A 56 3.97 -8.10 -13.23
C ALA A 56 2.80 -8.95 -13.73
N SER A 57 2.75 -9.22 -15.03
CA SER A 57 1.77 -10.16 -15.59
C SER A 57 2.43 -11.51 -15.83
N HIS A 58 1.78 -12.59 -15.44
CA HIS A 58 2.21 -13.93 -15.83
C HIS A 58 2.13 -14.04 -17.37
N PRO A 59 3.21 -14.45 -18.06
CA PRO A 59 3.25 -14.43 -19.53
C PRO A 59 2.19 -15.34 -20.17
N ASP A 60 1.92 -16.51 -19.57
CA ASP A 60 0.96 -17.47 -20.12
C ASP A 60 -0.48 -17.22 -19.69
N SER A 61 -0.76 -17.07 -18.39
CA SER A 61 -2.13 -16.92 -17.88
C SER A 61 -2.65 -15.48 -17.88
N GLY A 62 -1.77 -14.48 -17.96
CA GLY A 62 -2.13 -13.08 -17.77
C GLY A 62 -2.58 -12.73 -16.34
N HIS A 63 -2.40 -13.64 -15.38
CA HIS A 63 -2.65 -13.36 -13.97
C HIS A 63 -1.74 -12.25 -13.47
N ASP A 64 -2.26 -11.45 -12.54
CA ASP A 64 -1.43 -10.50 -11.81
C ASP A 64 -0.49 -11.26 -10.88
N LEU A 65 0.80 -10.98 -10.99
CA LEU A 65 1.84 -11.47 -10.08
C LEU A 65 2.29 -10.31 -9.21
N VAL A 66 2.52 -10.57 -7.93
CA VAL A 66 3.11 -9.61 -7.00
C VAL A 66 4.50 -10.07 -6.59
N MET A 67 5.49 -9.26 -6.92
CA MET A 67 6.86 -9.42 -6.43
C MET A 67 7.01 -8.65 -5.13
N VAL A 68 7.58 -9.29 -4.13
CA VAL A 68 7.93 -8.68 -2.84
C VAL A 68 9.45 -8.60 -2.74
N VAL A 69 9.95 -7.44 -2.30
CA VAL A 69 11.37 -7.20 -2.05
C VAL A 69 11.54 -6.92 -0.57
N SER A 70 12.38 -7.68 0.11
CA SER A 70 12.62 -7.60 1.55
C SER A 70 14.11 -7.69 1.88
N HIS A 71 14.48 -7.39 3.13
CA HIS A 71 15.85 -7.58 3.58
C HIS A 71 16.34 -9.04 3.50
N ASP A 72 15.42 -10.02 3.55
CA ASP A 72 15.75 -11.45 3.41
C ASP A 72 15.71 -11.93 1.94
N GLY A 73 15.74 -11.00 0.98
CA GLY A 73 15.65 -11.27 -0.45
C GLY A 73 14.24 -11.10 -1.01
N HIS A 74 13.99 -11.68 -2.18
CA HIS A 74 12.80 -11.44 -2.99
C HIS A 74 11.90 -12.67 -3.10
N GLY A 75 10.60 -12.45 -3.29
CA GLY A 75 9.63 -13.51 -3.58
C GLY A 75 8.62 -13.08 -4.63
N LEU A 76 8.04 -14.04 -5.34
CA LEU A 76 6.99 -13.81 -6.33
C LEU A 76 5.78 -14.67 -6.00
N PHE A 77 4.60 -14.06 -6.06
CA PHE A 77 3.34 -14.71 -5.75
C PHE A 77 2.34 -14.49 -6.88
N ASP A 78 1.49 -15.49 -7.13
CA ASP A 78 0.26 -15.29 -7.90
C ASP A 78 -0.69 -14.46 -7.02
N ALA A 79 -1.08 -13.28 -7.49
CA ALA A 79 -1.88 -12.36 -6.68
C ALA A 79 -3.38 -12.67 -6.71
N VAL A 80 -3.81 -13.60 -7.57
CA VAL A 80 -5.18 -14.12 -7.66
C VAL A 80 -5.36 -15.32 -6.72
N THR A 81 -4.36 -16.19 -6.62
CA THR A 81 -4.44 -17.41 -5.78
C THR A 81 -3.73 -17.28 -4.43
N GLY A 82 -2.79 -16.34 -4.30
CA GLY A 82 -1.93 -16.19 -3.13
C GLY A 82 -0.77 -17.20 -3.09
N GLU A 83 -0.61 -18.03 -4.11
CA GLU A 83 0.45 -19.04 -4.16
C GLU A 83 1.82 -18.40 -4.36
N LYS A 84 2.83 -18.89 -3.63
CA LYS A 84 4.23 -18.50 -3.83
C LYS A 84 4.81 -19.25 -5.03
N ILE A 85 5.16 -18.53 -6.08
CA ILE A 85 5.70 -19.05 -7.33
C ILE A 85 7.23 -19.20 -7.26
N ALA A 86 7.93 -18.19 -6.73
CA ALA A 86 9.38 -18.17 -6.70
C ALA A 86 9.93 -17.44 -5.48
N ARG A 87 11.19 -17.74 -5.13
CA ARG A 87 11.92 -17.11 -4.02
C ARG A 87 13.41 -17.04 -4.35
N GLU A 88 13.99 -15.86 -4.21
CA GLU A 88 15.44 -15.62 -4.25
C GLU A 88 15.91 -15.07 -2.91
N ARG A 89 16.72 -15.83 -2.17
CA ARG A 89 17.15 -15.48 -0.80
C ARG A 89 18.38 -14.59 -0.76
N ASP A 90 19.25 -14.69 -1.76
CA ASP A 90 20.54 -14.03 -1.79
C ASP A 90 20.75 -13.38 -3.18
N PRO A 91 19.94 -12.36 -3.52
CA PRO A 91 20.13 -11.61 -4.76
C PRO A 91 21.51 -10.95 -4.77
N ALA A 92 22.05 -10.74 -5.97
CA ALA A 92 23.31 -10.00 -6.12
C ALA A 92 23.18 -8.60 -5.51
N PRO A 93 24.24 -8.02 -4.89
CA PRO A 93 24.16 -6.75 -4.19
C PRO A 93 23.53 -5.60 -4.98
N GLU A 94 23.78 -5.53 -6.29
CA GLU A 94 23.22 -4.55 -7.24
C GLU A 94 21.73 -4.74 -7.56
N ASP A 95 21.18 -5.92 -7.26
CA ASP A 95 19.79 -6.27 -7.50
C ASP A 95 18.98 -6.39 -6.19
N SER A 96 19.66 -6.46 -5.03
CA SER A 96 19.07 -6.71 -3.72
C SER A 96 18.00 -5.70 -3.30
N THR A 97 18.18 -4.43 -3.64
CA THR A 97 17.26 -3.34 -3.28
C THR A 97 16.90 -2.51 -4.51
N PRO A 98 15.69 -1.92 -4.56
CA PRO A 98 15.24 -1.23 -5.77
C PRO A 98 15.97 0.09 -6.01
N ASP A 99 16.56 0.72 -4.98
CA ASP A 99 17.29 1.98 -5.07
C ASP A 99 18.69 1.86 -5.68
N ALA A 100 19.15 0.65 -5.99
CA ALA A 100 20.39 0.43 -6.74
C ALA A 100 20.30 0.93 -8.19
N VAL A 101 19.09 1.13 -8.72
CA VAL A 101 18.83 1.67 -10.06
C VAL A 101 17.86 2.85 -10.01
N ALA A 102 17.98 3.76 -10.98
CA ALA A 102 17.24 5.03 -10.98
C ALA A 102 15.72 4.90 -11.10
N ASP A 103 15.23 3.79 -11.68
CA ASP A 103 13.81 3.54 -11.93
C ASP A 103 13.12 2.70 -10.85
N LEU A 104 13.80 2.49 -9.72
CA LEU A 104 13.30 1.77 -8.54
C LEU A 104 12.79 0.37 -8.88
N SER A 105 13.59 -0.43 -9.59
CA SER A 105 13.20 -1.75 -10.08
C SER A 105 14.12 -2.86 -9.61
N CYS A 106 13.60 -4.10 -9.56
CA CYS A 106 14.39 -5.32 -9.31
C CYS A 106 14.20 -6.32 -10.47
N PRO A 107 15.15 -7.25 -10.70
CA PRO A 107 14.98 -8.32 -11.68
C PRO A 107 13.78 -9.22 -11.36
N GLY A 108 13.01 -9.60 -12.38
CA GLY A 108 11.89 -10.51 -12.23
C GLY A 108 12.33 -11.94 -11.87
N LEU A 109 11.49 -12.63 -11.12
CA LEU A 109 11.70 -14.02 -10.71
C LEU A 109 10.80 -14.99 -11.51
N GLY A 110 11.22 -16.27 -11.58
CA GLY A 110 10.41 -17.34 -12.15
C GLY A 110 9.87 -17.02 -13.55
N PRO A 111 8.54 -17.03 -13.77
CA PRO A 111 7.95 -16.83 -15.09
C PRO A 111 8.17 -15.41 -15.67
N VAL A 112 8.59 -14.44 -14.86
CA VAL A 112 8.89 -13.07 -15.32
C VAL A 112 10.40 -12.76 -15.34
N THR A 113 11.25 -13.78 -15.24
CA THR A 113 12.69 -13.63 -15.45
C THR A 113 12.99 -13.07 -16.85
N GLY A 114 13.98 -12.19 -16.92
CA GLY A 114 14.31 -11.43 -18.14
C GLY A 114 13.58 -10.09 -18.26
N SER A 115 12.61 -9.81 -17.37
CA SER A 115 12.00 -8.49 -17.21
C SER A 115 12.44 -7.84 -15.89
N ARG A 116 12.20 -6.54 -15.75
CA ARG A 116 12.34 -5.82 -14.48
C ARG A 116 10.98 -5.45 -13.93
N VAL A 117 10.84 -5.47 -12.61
CA VAL A 117 9.61 -5.13 -11.90
C VAL A 117 9.85 -3.83 -11.14
N HIS A 118 9.06 -2.79 -11.42
CA HIS A 118 9.08 -1.54 -10.67
C HIS A 118 8.50 -1.76 -9.28
N ILE A 119 9.22 -1.29 -8.26
CA ILE A 119 8.91 -1.52 -6.85
C ILE A 119 8.46 -0.20 -6.22
N ALA A 120 7.27 -0.23 -5.64
CA ALA A 120 6.76 0.82 -4.76
C ALA A 120 6.99 0.41 -3.30
N GLY A 121 7.49 1.33 -2.48
CA GLY A 121 7.85 1.01 -1.11
C GLY A 121 8.65 2.09 -0.38
N LEU A 122 9.54 1.62 0.50
CA LEU A 122 10.44 2.43 1.32
C LEU A 122 11.23 3.47 0.53
N PHE A 123 11.65 3.13 -0.69
CA PHE A 123 12.49 3.99 -1.53
C PHE A 123 11.69 4.89 -2.48
N GLY A 124 10.36 4.91 -2.36
CA GLY A 124 9.46 5.66 -3.23
C GLY A 124 8.75 4.77 -4.25
N GLY A 125 8.53 5.30 -5.45
CA GLY A 125 7.70 4.66 -6.48
C GLY A 125 6.21 4.86 -6.24
N GLY A 126 5.38 4.16 -7.00
CA GLY A 126 3.92 4.23 -6.88
C GLY A 126 3.23 3.09 -7.59
N LEU A 127 2.12 2.64 -7.01
CA LEU A 127 1.19 1.71 -7.65
C LEU A 127 -0.01 2.50 -8.20
N HIS A 128 -0.83 1.83 -9.03
CA HIS A 128 -2.05 2.45 -9.54
C HIS A 128 -3.00 2.76 -8.37
N THR A 129 -3.51 3.99 -8.28
CA THR A 129 -4.46 4.39 -7.24
C THR A 129 -5.90 4.40 -7.73
N THR A 130 -6.11 4.19 -9.03
CA THR A 130 -7.43 4.08 -9.65
C THR A 130 -7.48 2.95 -10.67
N THR A 131 -8.69 2.51 -10.99
CA THR A 131 -8.98 1.53 -12.04
C THR A 131 -9.92 2.14 -13.08
N GLU A 132 -9.95 1.57 -14.28
CA GLU A 132 -10.78 2.06 -15.39
C GLU A 132 -12.28 2.05 -15.07
N ASP A 133 -12.76 1.07 -14.29
CA ASP A 133 -14.17 0.93 -13.91
C ASP A 133 -14.54 1.68 -12.62
N GLY A 134 -13.71 2.66 -12.23
CA GLY A 134 -14.06 3.70 -11.28
C GLY A 134 -13.71 3.43 -9.82
N TRP A 135 -12.95 2.38 -9.50
CA TRP A 135 -12.41 2.20 -8.14
C TRP A 135 -11.23 3.12 -7.87
N SER A 136 -11.14 3.60 -6.63
CA SER A 136 -10.05 4.43 -6.14
C SER A 136 -9.57 4.00 -4.77
N LEU A 137 -8.26 4.07 -4.55
CA LEU A 137 -7.60 3.88 -3.26
C LEU A 137 -7.02 5.20 -2.76
N GLU A 138 -7.21 5.48 -1.48
CA GLU A 138 -6.62 6.62 -0.79
C GLU A 138 -5.98 6.17 0.53
N VAL A 139 -4.81 6.70 0.83
CA VAL A 139 -4.17 6.56 2.14
C VAL A 139 -4.34 7.86 2.90
N VAL A 140 -4.97 7.79 4.08
CA VAL A 140 -5.18 8.96 4.95
C VAL A 140 -4.61 8.72 6.33
N THR A 141 -4.11 9.78 6.98
CA THR A 141 -3.47 9.69 8.29
C THR A 141 -4.15 10.61 9.30
N PRO A 142 -5.43 10.39 9.64
CA PRO A 142 -6.20 11.30 10.48
C PRO A 142 -5.71 11.34 11.94
N ALA A 143 -4.96 10.33 12.36
CA ALA A 143 -4.32 10.24 13.67
C ALA A 143 -2.88 9.73 13.51
N TRP A 144 -2.03 10.58 12.93
CA TRP A 144 -0.61 10.30 12.71
C TRP A 144 0.05 9.63 13.92
N PRO A 145 0.85 8.57 13.72
CA PRO A 145 1.30 8.00 12.45
C PRO A 145 0.37 6.93 11.84
N ASN A 146 -0.83 6.73 12.38
CA ASN A 146 -1.67 5.61 11.95
C ASN A 146 -2.38 5.89 10.62
N GLU A 147 -1.96 5.18 9.58
CA GLU A 147 -2.49 5.31 8.23
C GLU A 147 -3.71 4.39 8.04
N ARG A 148 -4.63 4.84 7.19
CA ARG A 148 -5.84 4.12 6.85
C ARG A 148 -5.97 4.05 5.35
N VAL A 149 -6.21 2.85 4.84
CA VAL A 149 -6.49 2.62 3.43
C VAL A 149 -7.98 2.66 3.22
N LEU A 150 -8.40 3.60 2.37
CA LEU A 150 -9.79 3.78 1.97
C LEU A 150 -9.94 3.25 0.56
N LEU A 151 -10.94 2.41 0.35
CA LEU A 151 -11.41 2.03 -0.97
C LEU A 151 -12.71 2.78 -1.26
N SER A 152 -12.89 3.24 -2.49
CA SER A 152 -14.13 3.88 -2.94
C SER A 152 -14.41 3.56 -4.40
N ARG A 153 -15.65 3.84 -4.85
CA ARG A 153 -16.06 3.73 -6.25
C ARG A 153 -16.81 4.98 -6.70
N ASP A 154 -16.69 5.33 -7.98
CA ASP A 154 -17.43 6.41 -8.65
C ASP A 154 -17.30 7.76 -7.92
N GLY A 155 -16.06 8.14 -7.61
CA GLY A 155 -15.76 9.39 -6.91
C GLY A 155 -16.27 9.42 -5.48
N GLY A 156 -16.42 8.24 -4.84
CA GLY A 156 -16.76 8.06 -3.43
C GLY A 156 -15.67 8.56 -2.48
N LEU A 157 -15.23 9.82 -2.63
CA LEU A 157 -14.36 10.47 -1.67
C LEU A 157 -15.07 10.43 -0.29
N PRO A 158 -14.32 10.27 0.82
CA PRO A 158 -14.88 10.25 2.19
C PRO A 158 -15.64 11.53 2.56
N HIS A 159 -15.62 12.54 1.69
CA HIS A 159 -16.27 13.84 1.80
C HIS A 159 -17.79 13.82 1.62
N ALA A 160 -18.35 12.92 0.81
CA ALA A 160 -19.76 13.03 0.40
C ALA A 160 -20.63 11.79 0.69
N GLY A 161 -20.05 10.59 0.80
CA GLY A 161 -20.81 9.33 0.92
C GLY A 161 -20.78 8.68 2.31
N ARG A 162 -21.71 7.77 2.62
CA ARG A 162 -21.72 7.00 3.89
C ARG A 162 -20.63 5.92 3.90
N HIS A 163 -19.98 5.76 5.05
CA HIS A 163 -19.02 4.66 5.28
C HIS A 163 -19.73 3.31 5.18
N GLY A 164 -19.12 2.36 4.49
CA GLY A 164 -19.71 1.04 4.22
C GLY A 164 -20.62 0.99 2.99
N GLU A 165 -20.90 2.14 2.35
CA GLU A 165 -21.78 2.24 1.18
C GLU A 165 -21.08 2.87 -0.04
N ARG A 166 -20.37 3.98 0.18
CA ARG A 166 -19.67 4.72 -0.89
C ARG A 166 -18.16 4.68 -0.78
N TRP A 167 -17.67 4.41 0.43
CA TRP A 167 -16.27 4.22 0.74
C TRP A 167 -16.14 3.29 1.94
N TRP A 168 -15.02 2.58 2.00
CA TRP A 168 -14.74 1.54 2.99
C TRP A 168 -13.34 1.76 3.54
N HIS A 169 -13.20 1.78 4.87
CA HIS A 169 -11.90 1.68 5.51
C HIS A 169 -11.49 0.20 5.50
N VAL A 170 -10.64 -0.20 4.55
CA VAL A 170 -10.34 -1.62 4.28
C VAL A 170 -9.08 -2.12 4.98
N PHE A 171 -8.18 -1.22 5.36
CA PHE A 171 -6.97 -1.56 6.11
C PHE A 171 -6.55 -0.43 7.04
N HIS A 172 -6.08 -0.79 8.24
CA HIS A 172 -5.55 0.15 9.23
C HIS A 172 -4.12 -0.25 9.56
N SER A 173 -3.18 0.65 9.25
CA SER A 173 -1.77 0.55 9.61
C SER A 173 -1.56 1.18 10.99
N TYR A 174 -1.44 0.36 12.03
CA TYR A 174 -1.19 0.81 13.41
C TYR A 174 -0.11 0.01 14.15
N HIS A 175 0.46 -1.01 13.49
CA HIS A 175 1.47 -1.90 14.05
C HIS A 175 2.74 -2.02 13.21
N SER A 176 2.63 -1.82 11.90
CA SER A 176 3.75 -1.90 10.96
C SER A 176 3.61 -0.76 9.97
N GLU A 177 4.73 -0.15 9.63
CA GLU A 177 4.80 0.98 8.69
C GLU A 177 4.23 0.57 7.34
N LEU A 178 3.33 1.38 6.77
CA LEU A 178 2.81 1.15 5.43
C LEU A 178 3.92 1.39 4.41
N ARG A 179 4.13 0.43 3.49
CA ARG A 179 5.15 0.50 2.45
C ARG A 179 4.56 0.91 1.12
N ALA A 180 3.46 0.27 0.72
CA ALA A 180 2.80 0.58 -0.55
C ALA A 180 1.34 0.16 -0.51
N VAL A 181 0.52 0.86 -1.30
CA VAL A 181 -0.89 0.55 -1.51
C VAL A 181 -1.23 0.82 -2.95
N GLY A 182 -1.95 -0.08 -3.60
CA GLY A 182 -2.51 0.20 -4.91
C GLY A 182 -3.07 -1.01 -5.61
N PHE A 183 -3.53 -0.76 -6.83
CA PHE A 183 -4.02 -1.75 -7.75
C PHE A 183 -2.89 -2.32 -8.62
N SER A 184 -3.08 -3.56 -9.07
CA SER A 184 -2.34 -4.08 -10.21
C SER A 184 -2.63 -3.27 -11.48
N PRO A 185 -1.75 -3.31 -12.50
CA PRO A 185 -2.01 -2.65 -13.78
C PRO A 185 -3.30 -3.11 -14.48
N SER A 186 -3.72 -4.37 -14.27
CA SER A 186 -5.00 -4.87 -14.77
C SER A 186 -6.22 -4.32 -14.01
N GLY A 187 -5.98 -3.72 -12.84
CA GLY A 187 -7.01 -3.23 -11.94
C GLY A 187 -7.79 -4.34 -11.22
N ARG A 188 -7.35 -5.60 -11.28
CA ARG A 188 -8.07 -6.75 -10.69
C ARG A 188 -7.52 -7.22 -9.35
N THR A 189 -6.40 -6.67 -8.91
CA THR A 189 -5.83 -6.94 -7.59
C THR A 189 -5.62 -5.65 -6.82
N ILE A 190 -5.93 -5.66 -5.53
CA ILE A 190 -5.47 -4.67 -4.55
C ILE A 190 -4.35 -5.30 -3.74
N ALA A 191 -3.25 -4.57 -3.56
CA ALA A 191 -2.23 -4.90 -2.58
C ALA A 191 -2.09 -3.79 -1.53
N VAL A 192 -1.99 -4.21 -0.28
CA VAL A 192 -1.57 -3.36 0.85
C VAL A 192 -0.35 -4.02 1.47
N ALA A 193 0.78 -3.34 1.39
CA ALA A 193 2.06 -3.80 1.89
C ALA A 193 2.47 -2.98 3.11
N THR A 194 2.86 -3.64 4.19
CA THR A 194 3.51 -3.04 5.36
C THR A 194 4.94 -3.55 5.49
N SER A 195 5.72 -3.03 6.43
CA SER A 195 7.07 -3.54 6.70
C SER A 195 7.13 -5.01 7.18
N SER A 196 5.99 -5.65 7.47
CA SER A 196 5.92 -7.02 7.99
C SER A 196 5.07 -7.99 7.16
N ASP A 197 4.21 -7.51 6.28
CA ASP A 197 3.26 -8.33 5.52
C ASP A 197 2.73 -7.68 4.24
N VAL A 198 2.10 -8.51 3.40
CA VAL A 198 1.33 -8.09 2.23
C VAL A 198 -0.07 -8.69 2.31
N SER A 199 -1.09 -7.83 2.30
CA SER A 199 -2.50 -8.20 2.17
C SER A 199 -2.94 -8.05 0.72
N LEU A 200 -3.59 -9.07 0.16
CA LEU A 200 -4.06 -9.09 -1.21
C LEU A 200 -5.57 -9.31 -1.28
N TRP A 201 -6.22 -8.56 -2.16
CA TRP A 201 -7.59 -8.81 -2.59
C TRP A 201 -7.64 -8.91 -4.10
N ALA A 202 -8.51 -9.77 -4.62
CA ALA A 202 -8.74 -9.90 -6.05
C ALA A 202 -10.22 -9.85 -6.39
N ARG A 203 -10.48 -9.57 -7.65
CA ARG A 203 -11.79 -9.64 -8.31
C ARG A 203 -11.63 -10.31 -9.67
N GLU A 204 -12.76 -10.74 -10.23
CA GLU A 204 -12.82 -11.27 -11.60
C GLU A 204 -12.69 -10.16 -12.67
#